data_AF-A0A7C4QJ20-F1
#
_entry.id   AF-A0A7C4QJ20-F1
#
_cell.length_a   1.000
_cell.length_b   1.000
_cell.length_c   1.000
_cell.angle_alpha   90.00
_cell.angle_beta   90.00
_cell.angle_gamma   90.00
#
_symmetry.space_group_name_H-M   'P 1'
#
loop_
_entity.id
_entity.type
_entity.pdbx_description
1 polymer ?
#
loop_
_entity_poly.entity_id
_entity_poly.type
_entity_poly.pdbx_seq_one_letter_code
_entity_poly.pdbx_strand_id
1 'polypeptide(L)'
;MDFLKRLFSALRAPAPAAEARYLPLAARCARCGEILHGRVDLANDLSAEYGDDGRTTYLCRKVLQGQARCFQAVEIRLTFDENRALVDRQITGGAFVDA
;
A
#
# COMPACT_ATOMS: atom_id res chain seq x y z
N MET A 1 -16.20 -24.18 -3.43
CA MET A 1 -15.76 -23.10 -2.53
C MET A 1 -14.25 -23.16 -2.40
N ASP A 2 -13.54 -22.60 -3.38
CA ASP A 2 -12.07 -22.66 -3.41
C ASP A 2 -11.43 -21.36 -3.93
N PHE A 3 -12.27 -20.36 -4.21
CA PHE A 3 -11.84 -19.07 -4.76
C PHE A 3 -11.29 -18.13 -3.68
N LEU A 4 -11.79 -18.24 -2.45
CA LEU A 4 -11.36 -17.40 -1.32
C LEU A 4 -10.00 -17.84 -0.73
N LYS A 5 -9.60 -19.10 -0.90
CA LYS A 5 -8.32 -19.60 -0.36
C LYS A 5 -7.10 -19.12 -1.16
N ARG A 6 -7.29 -18.73 -2.42
CA ARG A 6 -6.21 -18.18 -3.26
C ARG A 6 -5.90 -16.72 -2.97
N LEU A 7 -6.78 -15.99 -2.28
CA LEU A 7 -6.53 -14.61 -1.88
C LEU A 7 -5.71 -14.51 -0.59
N PHE A 8 -5.78 -15.51 0.30
CA PHE A 8 -4.99 -15.55 1.54
C PHE A 8 -3.56 -16.11 1.37
N SER A 9 -3.27 -16.83 0.28
CA SER A 9 -1.92 -17.36 0.01
C SER A 9 -0.92 -16.31 -0.51
N ALA A 10 -1.38 -15.08 -0.78
CA ALA A 10 -0.50 -13.95 -1.12
C ALA A 10 0.08 -13.26 0.13
N LEU A 11 -0.30 -13.68 1.35
CA LEU A 11 0.28 -13.24 2.62
C LEU A 11 1.61 -13.96 2.89
N ARG A 12 2.57 -13.86 1.97
CA ARG A 12 3.97 -14.20 2.28
C ARG A 12 4.60 -12.94 2.85
N ALA A 13 4.46 -12.75 4.17
CA ALA A 13 5.18 -11.71 4.89
C ALA A 13 6.69 -11.92 4.72
N PRO A 14 7.45 -10.94 4.20
CA PRO A 14 8.91 -11.03 4.21
C PRO A 14 9.42 -10.99 5.66
N ALA A 15 10.56 -11.65 5.88
CA ALA A 15 11.34 -11.57 7.12
C ALA A 15 11.58 -10.10 7.54
N PRO A 16 11.77 -9.81 8.85
CA PRO A 16 11.92 -8.44 9.33
C PRO A 16 13.20 -7.84 8.76
N ALA A 17 13.04 -7.11 7.66
CA ALA A 17 14.07 -6.20 7.17
C ALA A 17 14.25 -5.12 8.23
N ALA A 18 15.51 -4.76 8.49
CA ALA A 18 15.86 -3.58 9.30
C ALA A 18 14.86 -2.45 9.04
N GLU A 19 14.33 -1.85 10.12
CA GLU A 19 13.17 -0.94 10.12
C GLU A 19 13.26 0.05 8.93
N ALA A 20 12.59 -0.30 7.83
CA ALA A 20 12.81 0.37 6.56
C ALA A 20 12.07 1.71 6.61
N ARG A 21 12.80 2.81 6.76
CA ARG A 21 12.20 4.16 6.83
C ARG A 21 11.27 4.48 5.66
N TYR A 22 11.57 3.93 4.48
CA TYR A 22 10.78 4.15 3.27
C TYR A 22 10.22 2.85 2.72
N LEU A 23 8.91 2.83 2.46
CA LEU A 23 8.23 1.79 1.71
C LEU A 23 8.06 2.24 0.25
N PRO A 24 8.77 1.67 -0.73
CA PRO A 24 8.56 1.98 -2.13
C PRO A 24 7.20 1.46 -2.61
N LEU A 25 6.54 2.22 -3.49
CA LEU A 25 5.28 1.85 -4.13
C LEU A 25 5.44 1.88 -5.64
N ALA A 26 4.85 0.90 -6.31
CA ALA A 26 4.71 0.87 -7.76
C ALA A 26 3.28 0.45 -8.14
N ALA A 27 2.66 1.20 -9.03
CA ALA A 27 1.32 0.91 -9.52
C ALA A 27 1.22 1.13 -11.03
N ARG A 28 0.60 0.18 -11.72
CA ARG A 28 0.23 0.34 -13.13
C ARG A 28 -1.09 1.07 -13.23
N CYS A 29 -1.13 2.19 -13.94
CA CYS A 29 -2.35 2.93 -14.23
C CYS A 29 -3.30 2.08 -15.09
N ALA A 30 -4.57 1.98 -14.69
CA ALA A 30 -5.57 1.21 -15.45
C ALA A 30 -5.97 1.88 -16.78
N ARG A 31 -5.72 3.19 -16.94
CA ARG A 31 -6.12 3.95 -18.13
C ARG A 31 -5.05 3.95 -19.23
N CYS A 32 -3.80 4.29 -18.89
CA CYS A 32 -2.72 4.43 -19.87
C CYS A 32 -1.65 3.32 -19.78
N GLY A 33 -1.68 2.49 -18.73
CA GLY A 33 -0.66 1.46 -18.52
C GLY A 33 0.69 1.94 -17.99
N GLU A 34 0.88 3.25 -17.78
CA GLU A 34 2.09 3.83 -17.18
C GLU A 34 2.35 3.23 -15.80
N ILE A 35 3.62 2.90 -15.50
CA ILE A 35 4.04 2.50 -14.16
C ILE A 35 4.36 3.76 -13.37
N LEU A 36 3.56 4.00 -12.33
CA LEU A 36 3.70 5.12 -11.42
C LEU A 36 4.49 4.66 -10.20
N HIS A 37 5.47 5.47 -9.81
CA HIS A 37 6.31 5.21 -8.65
C HIS A 37 6.01 6.21 -7.54
N GLY A 38 6.08 5.73 -6.31
CA GLY A 38 5.96 6.55 -5.12
C GLY A 38 6.69 5.94 -3.94
N ARG A 39 6.61 6.61 -2.80
CA ARG A 39 7.11 6.08 -1.54
C ARG A 39 6.24 6.56 -0.39
N VAL A 40 6.28 5.79 0.69
CA VAL A 40 5.74 6.15 2.00
C VAL A 40 6.91 6.26 2.97
N ASP A 41 7.04 7.39 3.65
CA ASP A 41 7.93 7.55 4.81
C ASP A 41 7.21 7.02 6.05
N LEU A 42 7.60 5.84 6.55
CA LEU A 42 6.91 5.18 7.66
C LEU A 42 6.97 5.97 8.97
N ALA A 43 7.89 6.94 9.09
CA ALA A 43 7.97 7.81 10.27
C ALA A 43 7.05 9.03 10.16
N ASN A 44 6.73 9.51 8.95
CA ASN A 44 6.09 10.81 8.75
C ASN A 44 4.77 10.78 7.97
N ASP A 45 4.51 9.74 7.18
CA ASP A 45 3.30 9.66 6.33
C ASP A 45 2.14 8.89 6.98
N LEU A 46 2.37 8.27 8.14
CA LEU A 46 1.39 7.42 8.83
C LEU A 46 0.48 8.24 9.75
N SER A 47 -0.83 8.00 9.65
CA SER A 47 -1.83 8.52 10.58
C SER A 47 -2.20 7.42 11.58
N ALA A 48 -2.07 7.70 12.87
CA ALA A 48 -2.46 6.75 13.91
C ALA A 48 -3.99 6.73 14.09
N GLU A 49 -4.56 5.54 14.15
CA GLU A 49 -5.92 5.28 14.60
C GLU A 49 -5.87 4.47 15.89
N TYR A 50 -6.57 4.94 16.91
CA TYR A 50 -6.65 4.30 18.22
C TYR A 50 -7.99 3.56 18.30
N GLY A 51 -7.94 2.23 18.31
CA GLY A 51 -9.11 1.39 18.45
C GLY A 51 -9.63 1.37 19.90
N ASP A 52 -10.92 1.08 20.06
CA ASP A 52 -11.55 0.90 21.38
C ASP A 52 -10.98 -0.29 22.16
N ASP A 53 -10.32 -1.23 21.46
CA ASP A 53 -9.61 -2.38 22.04
C ASP A 53 -8.20 -2.03 22.56
N GLY A 54 -7.81 -0.75 22.50
CA GLY A 54 -6.51 -0.26 22.91
C GLY A 54 -5.39 -0.52 21.91
N ARG A 55 -5.69 -1.06 20.72
CA ARG A 55 -4.69 -1.27 19.67
C ARG A 55 -4.52 -0.01 18.83
N THR A 56 -3.28 0.26 18.44
CA THR A 56 -2.98 1.33 17.49
C THR A 56 -2.78 0.71 16.11
N THR A 57 -3.56 1.16 15.14
CA THR A 57 -3.31 0.89 13.72
C THR A 57 -2.79 2.15 13.07
N TYR A 58 -2.05 2.01 11.98
CA TYR A 58 -1.63 3.15 11.18
C TYR A 58 -2.22 3.07 9.78
N LEU A 59 -2.72 4.20 9.28
CA LEU A 59 -3.22 4.35 7.93
C LEU A 59 -2.34 5.27 7.11
N CYS A 60 -2.21 4.97 5.83
CA CYS A 60 -1.63 5.89 4.85
C CYS A 60 -2.44 5.89 3.56
N ARG A 61 -2.73 7.09 3.04
CA ARG A 61 -3.33 7.31 1.73
C ARG A 61 -2.33 8.02 0.83
N LYS A 62 -1.96 7.39 -0.28
CA LYS A 62 -1.13 8.00 -1.32
C LYS A 62 -1.91 8.05 -2.62
N VAL A 63 -1.74 9.15 -3.35
CA VAL A 63 -2.28 9.31 -4.70
C VAL A 63 -1.09 9.45 -5.64
N LEU A 64 -0.97 8.51 -6.57
CA LEU A 64 0.00 8.56 -7.65
C LEU A 64 -0.67 9.14 -8.88
N GLN A 65 0.03 10.02 -9.58
CA GLN A 65 -0.45 10.64 -10.81
C GLN A 65 0.63 10.53 -11.88
N GLY A 66 0.22 10.17 -13.10
CA GLY A 66 1.11 10.11 -14.26
C GLY A 66 1.71 11.46 -14.59
N GLN A 67 2.96 11.44 -15.05
CA GLN A 67 3.68 12.65 -15.50
C GLN A 67 3.37 12.96 -16.97
N ALA A 68 2.91 11.97 -17.73
CA ALA A 68 2.53 12.11 -19.13
C ALA A 68 1.15 12.77 -19.29
N ARG A 69 0.54 12.62 -20.49
CA ARG A 69 -0.79 13.15 -20.82
C ARG A 69 -1.96 12.48 -20.07
N CYS A 70 -1.67 11.56 -19.14
CA CYS A 70 -2.68 10.80 -18.40
C CYS A 70 -2.76 11.28 -16.95
N PHE A 71 -3.69 12.21 -16.70
CA PHE A 71 -3.96 12.78 -15.37
C PHE A 71 -4.85 11.88 -14.49
N GLN A 72 -4.84 10.57 -14.72
CA GLN A 72 -5.62 9.63 -13.90
C GLN A 72 -4.96 9.52 -12.52
N ALA A 73 -5.74 9.74 -11.48
CA ALA A 73 -5.32 9.50 -10.11
C ALA A 73 -5.42 8.01 -9.78
N VAL A 74 -4.32 7.43 -9.33
CA VAL A 74 -4.26 6.08 -8.76
C VAL A 74 -4.14 6.21 -7.25
N GLU A 75 -5.20 5.84 -6.54
CA GLU A 75 -5.26 5.95 -5.09
C GLU A 75 -4.86 4.62 -4.44
N ILE A 76 -3.91 4.70 -3.50
CA ILE A 76 -3.42 3.58 -2.71
C ILE A 76 -3.75 3.86 -1.25
N ARG A 77 -4.39 2.88 -0.60
CA ARG A 77 -4.65 2.88 0.84
C ARG A 77 -3.86 1.74 1.46
N LEU A 78 -3.17 2.04 2.54
CA LEU A 78 -2.32 1.10 3.26
C LEU A 78 -2.70 1.12 4.73
N THR A 79 -2.75 -0.07 5.32
CA THR A 79 -2.93 -0.25 6.76
C THR A 79 -1.72 -0.98 7.31
N PHE A 80 -1.23 -0.49 8.43
CA PHE A 80 -0.11 -1.06 9.16
C PHE A 80 -0.52 -1.39 10.59
N ASP A 81 0.14 -2.39 11.18
CA ASP A 81 0.00 -2.74 12.58
C ASP A 81 0.76 -1.78 13.52
N GLU A 82 0.71 -2.04 14.82
CA GLU A 82 1.41 -1.27 15.86
C GLU A 82 2.93 -1.19 15.67
N ASN A 83 3.52 -2.15 14.95
CA ASN A 83 4.94 -2.19 14.61
C ASN A 83 5.23 -1.53 13.25
N ARG A 84 4.25 -0.83 12.68
CA ARG A 84 4.31 -0.21 11.34
C ARG A 84 4.59 -1.23 10.23
N ALA A 85 4.28 -2.51 10.45
CA ALA A 85 4.34 -3.54 9.42
C ALA A 85 3.06 -3.50 8.58
N LEU A 86 3.21 -3.59 7.25
CA LEU A 86 2.08 -3.51 6.32
C LEU A 86 1.20 -4.76 6.47
N VAL A 87 -0.08 -4.57 6.82
CA VAL A 87 -1.06 -5.66 7.01
C VAL A 87 -2.16 -5.66 5.96
N ASP A 88 -2.48 -4.51 5.37
CA ASP A 88 -3.43 -4.41 4.25
C ASP A 88 -2.98 -3.39 3.21
N ARG A 89 -3.32 -3.67 1.94
CA ARG A 89 -3.11 -2.74 0.82
C ARG A 89 -4.28 -2.80 -0.16
N GLN A 90 -4.78 -1.62 -0.52
CA GLN A 90 -5.86 -1.45 -1.47
C GLN A 90 -5.46 -0.43 -2.54
N ILE A 91 -5.95 -0.63 -3.76
CA ILE A 91 -5.68 0.26 -4.87
C ILE A 91 -6.94 0.52 -5.69
N THR A 92 -7.15 1.78 -6.07
CA THR A 92 -8.22 2.23 -6.96
C THR A 92 -7.62 2.95 -8.16
N GLY A 93 -8.11 2.68 -9.36
CA GLY A 93 -7.63 3.33 -10.59
C GLY A 93 -6.36 2.70 -11.20
N GLY A 94 -5.87 1.60 -10.63
CA GLY A 94 -4.68 0.89 -11.09
C GLY A 94 -4.55 -0.50 -10.48
N ALA A 95 -3.40 -1.13 -10.73
CA ALA A 95 -3.02 -2.41 -10.13
C ALA A 95 -1.60 -2.31 -9.55
N PHE A 96 -1.35 -2.99 -8.43
CA PHE A 96 0.00 -3.10 -7.87
C PHE A 96 0.91 -3.82 -8.86
N VAL A 97 2.18 -3.43 -8.87
CA VAL A 97 3.23 -4.12 -9.62
C VAL A 97 4.15 -4.76 -8.59
N ASP A 98 4.25 -6.08 -8.61
CA ASP A 98 5.25 -6.77 -7.81
C ASP A 98 6.63 -6.50 -8.41
N ALA A 99 7.63 -6.30 -7.54
CA ALA A 99 9.03 -6.10 -7.93
C ALA A 99 9.66 -7.41 -8.40
#